data_AF-A0A7W9KQE7-F1
#
_entry.id   AF-A0A7W9KQE7-F1
#
_cell.length_a   1.000
_cell.length_b   1.000
_cell.length_c   1.000
_cell.angle_alpha   90.00
_cell.angle_beta   90.00
_cell.angle_gamma   90.00
#
_symmetry.space_group_name_H-M   'P 1'
#
loop_
_entity.id
_entity.type
_entity.pdbx_description
1 polymer ?
#
loop_
_entity_poly.entity_id
_entity_poly.type
_entity_poly.pdbx_seq_one_letter_code
_entity_poly.pdbx_strand_id
1 'polypeptide(L)'
;MRLGGGPAAGPPRPPAPPPLVRGIGVDLADLRRMSRWRTRFPADVLGKVFTSGELAEVDSHPHPAVRMGVSVAGKEACGKALGRGLVGMAWTDIAVRAGPAGALRLELSGAAAAHAWRAGVRGWTGCWSHLADRALVLVRVIAWNTRRGEPLWQDMSTTRSSSRRPSS
;
A
#
# COMPACT_ATOMS: atom_id res chain seq x y z
N MET A 1 -50.65 33.19 -7.23
CA MET A 1 -49.17 33.16 -7.05
C MET A 1 -48.76 31.70 -6.83
N ARG A 2 -48.26 31.00 -7.86
CA ARG A 2 -47.79 29.60 -7.74
C ARG A 2 -46.29 29.63 -7.43
N LEU A 3 -45.89 29.16 -6.26
CA LEU A 3 -44.48 28.87 -5.97
C LEU A 3 -44.14 27.56 -6.69
N GLY A 4 -43.26 27.64 -7.68
CA GLY A 4 -42.76 26.49 -8.42
C GLY A 4 -41.94 25.59 -7.51
N GLY A 5 -42.33 24.31 -7.42
CA GLY A 5 -41.49 23.27 -6.83
C GLY A 5 -40.27 23.05 -7.70
N GLY A 6 -39.07 23.27 -7.13
CA GLY A 6 -37.83 22.85 -7.77
C GLY A 6 -37.82 21.34 -8.02
N PRO A 7 -37.05 20.83 -8.99
CA PRO A 7 -36.99 19.41 -9.28
C PRO A 7 -36.63 18.65 -8.01
N ALA A 8 -37.46 17.67 -7.65
CA ALA A 8 -37.22 16.79 -6.51
C ALA A 8 -35.80 16.23 -6.61
N ALA A 9 -35.02 16.35 -5.53
CA ALA A 9 -33.68 15.77 -5.48
C ALA A 9 -33.79 14.27 -5.83
N GLY A 10 -33.06 13.87 -6.88
CA GLY A 10 -33.03 12.49 -7.33
C GLY A 10 -32.63 11.54 -6.18
N PRO A 11 -32.94 10.24 -6.30
CA PRO A 11 -32.61 9.28 -5.26
C PRO A 11 -31.12 9.37 -4.90
N PRO A 12 -30.75 9.22 -3.61
CA PRO A 12 -29.37 9.32 -3.18
C PRO A 12 -28.52 8.32 -3.98
N ARG A 13 -27.37 8.80 -4.47
CA ARG A 13 -26.44 7.95 -5.22
C ARG A 13 -26.05 6.75 -4.34
N PRO A 14 -26.09 5.51 -4.86
CA PRO A 14 -25.67 4.36 -4.08
C PRO A 14 -24.22 4.52 -3.62
N PRO A 15 -23.88 3.96 -2.43
CA PRO A 15 -22.53 4.05 -1.90
C PRO A 15 -21.54 3.43 -2.90
N ALA A 16 -20.33 4.00 -2.95
CA ALA A 16 -19.27 3.43 -3.77
C ALA A 16 -18.99 1.98 -3.32
N PRO A 17 -18.69 1.05 -4.24
CA PRO A 17 -18.32 -0.30 -3.88
C PRO A 17 -17.07 -0.30 -2.99
N PRO A 18 -16.95 -1.26 -2.06
CA PRO A 18 -15.79 -1.33 -1.18
C PRO A 18 -14.50 -1.53 -2.01
N PRO A 19 -13.36 -1.02 -1.50
CA PRO A 19 -12.08 -1.21 -2.17
C PRO A 19 -11.75 -2.70 -2.26
N LEU A 20 -11.16 -3.11 -3.38
CA LEU A 20 -10.64 -4.45 -3.58
C LEU A 20 -9.18 -4.50 -3.11
N VAL A 21 -8.89 -5.40 -2.16
CA VAL A 21 -7.53 -5.68 -1.72
C VAL A 21 -6.77 -6.38 -2.84
N ARG A 22 -5.59 -5.85 -3.18
CA ARG A 22 -4.68 -6.40 -4.19
C ARG A 22 -3.52 -7.16 -3.57
N GLY A 23 -3.16 -6.82 -2.34
CA GLY A 23 -2.12 -7.54 -1.61
C GLY A 23 -1.91 -6.97 -0.21
N ILE A 24 -1.25 -7.76 0.63
CA ILE A 24 -0.93 -7.42 2.02
C ILE A 24 0.55 -7.71 2.22
N GLY A 25 1.24 -6.85 2.95
CA GLY A 25 2.61 -7.05 3.37
C GLY A 25 2.78 -6.71 4.84
N VAL A 26 3.56 -7.55 5.51
CA VAL A 26 3.90 -7.40 6.92
C VAL A 26 5.41 -7.55 7.06
N ASP A 27 6.01 -6.69 7.86
CA ASP A 27 7.43 -6.79 8.17
C ASP A 27 7.79 -6.27 9.57
N LEU A 28 8.92 -6.74 10.08
CA LEU A 28 9.44 -6.44 11.42
C LEU A 28 10.86 -5.87 11.32
N ALA A 29 11.12 -4.76 12.01
CA ALA A 29 12.48 -4.23 12.16
C ALA A 29 12.94 -4.23 13.62
N ASP A 30 14.16 -4.71 13.85
CA ASP A 30 14.82 -4.70 15.15
C ASP A 30 15.53 -3.36 15.40
N LEU A 31 15.06 -2.62 16.40
CA LEU A 31 15.57 -1.30 16.72
C LEU A 31 16.99 -1.32 17.28
N ARG A 32 17.40 -2.44 17.90
CA ARG A 32 18.79 -2.65 18.38
C ARG A 32 19.75 -2.78 17.21
N ARG A 33 19.27 -3.31 16.08
CA ARG A 33 20.03 -3.33 14.83
C ARG A 33 20.04 -1.94 14.20
N MET A 34 18.90 -1.26 14.13
CA MET A 34 18.79 0.07 13.52
C MET A 34 19.64 1.13 14.23
N SER A 35 19.74 1.08 15.57
CA SER A 35 20.54 2.04 16.35
C SER A 35 22.02 2.04 15.95
N ARG A 36 22.53 0.93 15.42
CA ARG A 36 23.92 0.78 14.97
C ARG A 36 24.15 1.19 13.52
N TRP A 37 23.10 1.46 12.74
CA TRP A 37 23.27 1.71 11.30
C TRP A 37 24.02 3.01 11.01
N ARG A 38 23.69 4.09 11.74
CA ARG A 38 24.35 5.40 11.53
C ARG A 38 25.83 5.40 11.83
N THR A 39 26.29 4.57 12.76
CA THR A 39 27.72 4.44 13.08
C THR A 39 28.42 3.41 12.21
N ARG A 40 27.68 2.42 11.68
CA ARG A 40 28.23 1.33 10.87
C ARG A 40 28.31 1.65 9.38
N PHE A 41 27.37 2.41 8.85
CA PHE A 41 27.24 2.65 7.41
C PHE A 41 27.49 4.11 7.07
N PRO A 42 28.32 4.40 6.05
CA PRO A 42 28.51 5.76 5.58
C PRO A 42 27.25 6.29 4.90
N ALA A 43 27.18 7.62 4.76
CA ALA A 43 25.98 8.32 4.31
C ALA A 43 25.54 7.93 2.89
N ASP A 44 26.47 7.62 1.99
CA ASP A 44 26.21 7.15 0.63
C ASP A 44 25.52 5.78 0.61
N VAL A 45 25.91 4.87 1.53
CA VAL A 45 25.25 3.56 1.69
C VAL A 45 23.86 3.73 2.25
N LEU A 46 23.68 4.61 3.24
CA LEU A 46 22.34 4.92 3.77
C LEU A 46 21.46 5.57 2.69
N GLY A 47 22.02 6.42 1.83
CA GLY A 47 21.32 7.02 0.69
C GLY A 47 20.84 6.03 -0.38
N LYS A 48 21.36 4.80 -0.40
CA LYS A 48 20.82 3.72 -1.26
C LYS A 48 19.55 3.10 -0.69
N VAL A 49 19.30 3.27 0.61
CA VAL A 49 18.15 2.69 1.33
C VAL A 49 17.08 3.74 1.59
N PHE A 50 17.49 4.93 2.03
CA PHE A 50 16.62 6.01 2.45
C PHE A 50 16.65 7.15 1.44
N THR A 51 15.49 7.72 1.15
CA THR A 51 15.42 8.99 0.43
C THR A 51 16.00 10.12 1.28
N SER A 52 16.42 11.22 0.65
CA SER A 52 16.89 12.41 1.37
C SER A 52 15.86 12.91 2.39
N GLY A 53 14.58 12.90 2.01
CA GLY A 53 13.49 13.29 2.92
C GLY A 53 13.28 12.30 4.08
N GLU A 54 13.57 11.01 3.91
CA GLU A 54 13.52 10.05 5.03
C GLU A 54 14.71 10.26 5.98
N LEU A 55 15.90 10.52 5.45
CA LEU A 55 17.08 10.81 6.28
C LEU A 55 16.89 12.09 7.09
N ALA A 56 16.33 13.14 6.48
CA ALA A 56 15.99 14.37 7.17
C ALA A 56 15.00 14.13 8.32
N GLU A 57 13.95 13.31 8.10
CA GLU A 57 13.05 12.91 9.18
C GLU A 57 13.77 12.13 10.28
N VAL A 58 14.68 11.21 9.93
CA VAL A 58 15.47 10.45 10.91
C VAL A 58 16.33 11.39 11.75
N ASP A 59 16.95 12.40 11.14
CA ASP A 59 17.78 13.40 11.82
C ASP A 59 16.97 14.27 12.80
N SER A 60 15.74 14.64 12.45
CA SER A 60 14.89 15.46 13.32
C SER A 60 14.08 14.65 14.34
N HIS A 61 14.05 13.32 14.25
CA HIS A 61 13.19 12.49 15.10
C HIS A 61 13.79 12.28 16.49
N PRO A 62 13.01 12.37 17.59
CA PRO A 62 13.52 12.12 18.95
C PRO A 62 14.01 10.68 19.16
N HIS A 63 13.56 9.76 18.31
CA HIS A 63 13.99 8.37 18.30
C HIS A 63 14.40 7.93 16.87
N PRO A 64 15.62 8.25 16.42
CA PRO A 64 16.06 7.98 15.04
C PRO A 64 15.98 6.51 14.64
N ALA A 65 16.32 5.60 15.56
CA ALA A 65 16.25 4.16 15.33
C ALA A 65 14.83 3.68 14.99
N VAL A 66 13.81 4.25 15.64
CA VAL A 66 12.39 3.95 15.35
C VAL A 66 12.04 4.39 13.94
N ARG A 67 12.39 5.63 13.56
CA ARG A 67 12.10 6.18 12.23
C ARG A 67 12.80 5.36 11.13
N MET A 68 14.06 4.99 11.32
CA MET A 68 14.79 4.10 10.40
C MET A 68 14.10 2.74 10.30
N GLY A 69 13.75 2.11 11.43
CA GLY A 69 13.09 0.82 11.45
C GLY A 69 11.74 0.82 10.73
N VAL A 70 10.91 1.83 10.97
CA VAL A 70 9.61 1.98 10.30
C VAL A 70 9.78 2.20 8.79
N SER A 71 10.82 2.93 8.38
CA SER A 71 11.10 3.14 6.95
C SER A 71 11.55 1.85 6.27
N VAL A 72 12.50 1.12 6.86
CA VAL A 72 12.97 -0.18 6.34
C VAL A 72 11.82 -1.18 6.26
N ALA A 73 11.11 -1.41 7.37
CA ALA A 73 10.00 -2.35 7.40
C ALA A 73 8.82 -1.91 6.52
N GLY A 74 8.58 -0.60 6.37
CA GLY A 74 7.57 -0.08 5.46
C GLY A 74 7.88 -0.34 3.99
N LYS A 75 9.14 -0.21 3.58
CA LYS A 75 9.60 -0.53 2.22
C LYS A 75 9.46 -2.02 1.93
N GLU A 76 9.89 -2.88 2.86
CA GLU A 76 9.73 -4.32 2.72
C GLU A 76 8.26 -4.75 2.71
N ALA A 77 7.43 -4.23 3.62
CA ALA A 77 6.00 -4.48 3.64
C ALA A 77 5.32 -4.03 2.33
N CYS A 78 5.73 -2.91 1.75
CA CYS A 78 5.25 -2.47 0.43
C CYS A 78 5.61 -3.48 -0.66
N GLY A 79 6.88 -3.90 -0.74
CA GLY A 79 7.35 -4.90 -1.71
C GLY A 79 6.63 -6.25 -1.58
N LYS A 80 6.36 -6.68 -0.35
CA LYS A 80 5.56 -7.89 -0.06
C LYS A 80 4.11 -7.74 -0.49
N ALA A 81 3.49 -6.59 -0.24
CA ALA A 81 2.13 -6.30 -0.71
C ALA A 81 2.02 -6.28 -2.25
N LEU A 82 3.10 -5.99 -2.97
CA LEU A 82 3.19 -6.11 -4.43
C LEU A 82 3.46 -7.55 -4.93
N GLY A 83 3.68 -8.51 -4.03
CA GLY A 83 3.99 -9.90 -4.36
C GLY A 83 5.41 -10.11 -4.93
N ARG A 84 6.34 -9.17 -4.71
CA ARG A 84 7.68 -9.18 -5.32
C ARG A 84 8.83 -9.13 -4.32
N GLY A 85 8.54 -8.78 -3.06
CA GLY A 85 9.59 -8.25 -2.19
C GLY A 85 10.16 -6.97 -2.80
N LEU A 86 11.45 -6.69 -2.60
CA LEU A 86 12.13 -5.52 -3.18
C LEU A 86 12.84 -5.82 -4.52
N VAL A 87 12.63 -7.00 -5.10
CA VAL A 87 13.28 -7.41 -6.34
C VAL A 87 12.84 -6.51 -7.50
N GLY A 88 13.83 -5.94 -8.21
CA GLY A 88 13.59 -5.06 -9.35
C GLY A 88 13.19 -3.63 -9.00
N MET A 89 13.32 -3.23 -7.73
CA MET A 89 13.02 -1.87 -7.25
C MET A 89 14.20 -1.33 -6.44
N ALA A 90 14.51 -0.05 -6.60
CA ALA A 90 15.41 0.60 -5.66
C ALA A 90 14.68 0.78 -4.32
N TRP A 91 15.38 0.68 -3.20
CA TRP A 91 14.78 0.98 -1.90
C TRP A 91 14.25 2.42 -1.83
N THR A 92 14.93 3.35 -2.51
CA THR A 92 14.54 4.76 -2.63
C THR A 92 13.34 4.98 -3.55
N ASP A 93 12.92 3.99 -4.35
CA ASP A 93 11.68 4.08 -5.13
C ASP A 93 10.45 4.05 -4.21
N ILE A 94 10.60 3.66 -2.94
CA ILE A 94 9.53 3.61 -1.95
C ILE A 94 9.91 4.53 -0.80
N ALA A 95 9.25 5.68 -0.69
CA ALA A 95 9.38 6.56 0.47
C ALA A 95 8.26 6.27 1.47
N VAL A 96 8.64 6.13 2.75
CA VAL A 96 7.71 5.88 3.85
C VAL A 96 7.61 7.12 4.71
N ARG A 97 6.39 7.58 4.96
CA ARG A 97 6.08 8.67 5.88
C ARG A 97 5.22 8.14 7.02
N ALA A 98 5.61 8.44 8.26
CA ALA A 98 4.82 8.12 9.43
C ALA A 98 3.95 9.31 9.83
N GLY A 99 2.65 9.09 9.90
CA GLY A 99 1.68 10.06 10.40
C GLY A 99 1.31 9.82 11.88
N PRO A 100 0.38 10.63 12.41
CA PRO A 100 -0.15 10.45 13.77
C PRO A 100 -0.71 9.04 14.00
N ALA A 101 -0.67 8.60 15.26
CA ALA A 101 -1.20 7.30 15.70
C ALA A 101 -0.67 6.08 14.91
N GLY A 102 0.53 6.19 14.35
CA GLY A 102 1.17 5.08 13.62
C GLY A 102 0.67 4.89 12.20
N ALA A 103 -0.12 5.80 11.63
CA ALA A 103 -0.54 5.74 10.23
C ALA A 103 0.68 5.82 9.28
N LEU A 104 0.61 5.14 8.13
CA LEU A 104 1.64 5.19 7.10
C LEU A 104 1.11 5.78 5.80
N ARG A 105 1.92 6.65 5.21
CA ARG A 105 1.78 7.10 3.83
C ARG A 105 2.97 6.58 3.03
N LEU A 106 2.68 5.99 1.88
CA LEU A 106 3.67 5.47 0.95
C LEU A 106 3.67 6.32 -0.30
N GLU A 107 4.86 6.74 -0.72
CA GLU A 107 5.11 7.50 -1.94
C GLU A 107 6.02 6.66 -2.82
N LEU A 108 5.47 6.13 -3.92
CA LEU A 108 6.21 5.30 -4.84
C LEU A 108 6.64 6.10 -6.06
N SER A 109 7.86 5.87 -6.50
CA SER A 109 8.43 6.41 -7.73
C SER A 109 9.13 5.28 -8.51
N GLY A 110 9.76 5.62 -9.63
CA GLY A 110 10.60 4.69 -10.39
C GLY A 110 9.95 3.35 -10.70
N ALA A 111 10.70 2.26 -10.50
CA ALA A 111 10.23 0.92 -10.81
C ALA A 111 9.10 0.49 -9.86
N ALA A 112 9.12 0.91 -8.60
CA ALA A 112 8.06 0.58 -7.64
C ALA A 112 6.69 1.11 -8.09
N ALA A 113 6.63 2.36 -8.54
CA ALA A 113 5.40 2.95 -9.07
C ALA A 113 4.89 2.17 -10.31
N ALA A 114 5.80 1.81 -11.23
CA ALA A 114 5.45 1.03 -12.41
C ALA A 114 4.91 -0.37 -12.04
N HIS A 115 5.51 -1.04 -11.05
CA HIS A 115 5.03 -2.33 -10.56
C HIS A 115 3.65 -2.22 -9.89
N ALA A 116 3.44 -1.21 -9.04
CA ALA A 116 2.14 -0.95 -8.41
C ALA A 116 1.05 -0.70 -9.45
N TRP A 117 1.35 0.10 -10.48
CA TRP A 117 0.41 0.38 -11.56
C TRP A 117 -0.02 -0.89 -12.31
N ARG A 118 0.96 -1.71 -12.74
CA ARG A 118 0.72 -3.00 -13.44
C ARG A 118 -0.03 -4.02 -12.58
N ALA A 119 0.21 -4.02 -11.27
CA ALA A 119 -0.53 -4.85 -10.31
C ALA A 119 -1.96 -4.33 -10.04
N GLY A 120 -2.37 -3.23 -10.69
CA GLY A 120 -3.69 -2.64 -10.53
C GLY A 120 -3.90 -2.00 -9.16
N VAL A 121 -2.84 -1.62 -8.45
CA VAL A 121 -2.90 -0.90 -7.17
C VAL A 121 -3.19 0.58 -7.45
N ARG A 122 -4.11 1.17 -6.69
CA ARG A 122 -4.46 2.60 -6.77
C ARG A 122 -4.42 3.31 -5.43
N GLY A 123 -4.25 2.58 -4.33
CA GLY A 123 -4.12 3.14 -3.01
C GLY A 123 -3.44 2.19 -2.04
N TRP A 124 -3.04 2.78 -0.91
CA TRP A 124 -2.30 2.12 0.16
C TRP A 124 -2.92 2.48 1.49
N THR A 125 -2.95 1.51 2.40
CA THR A 125 -3.27 1.76 3.80
C THR A 125 -2.30 0.98 4.65
N GLY A 126 -1.64 1.65 5.59
CA GLY A 126 -0.69 0.99 6.46
C GLY A 126 -0.66 1.61 7.84
N CYS A 127 -0.15 0.82 8.78
CA CYS A 127 0.18 1.30 10.10
C CYS A 127 1.42 0.60 10.63
N TRP A 128 1.97 1.15 11.70
CA TRP A 128 3.06 0.53 12.42
C TRP A 128 2.82 0.58 13.93
N SER A 129 3.46 -0.31 14.67
CA SER A 129 3.33 -0.41 16.12
C SER A 129 4.60 -0.97 16.75
N HIS A 130 4.82 -0.69 18.03
CA HIS A 130 5.89 -1.30 18.80
C HIS A 130 5.53 -2.72 19.26
N LEU A 131 6.54 -3.57 19.38
CA LEU A 131 6.45 -4.89 19.98
C LEU A 131 7.66 -5.17 20.88
N ALA A 132 7.58 -6.23 21.69
CA ALA A 132 8.66 -6.75 22.53
C ALA A 132 9.32 -5.64 23.37
N ASP A 133 8.52 -4.98 24.21
CA ASP A 133 8.94 -3.83 25.03
C ASP A 133 9.65 -2.74 24.20
N ARG A 134 9.07 -2.45 23.03
CA ARG A 134 9.58 -1.47 22.04
C ARG A 134 10.92 -1.82 21.41
N ALA A 135 11.45 -3.03 21.59
CA ALA A 135 12.66 -3.47 20.89
C ALA A 135 12.43 -3.67 19.37
N LEU A 136 11.18 -3.91 18.97
CA LEU A 136 10.80 -4.14 17.58
C LEU A 136 9.75 -3.11 17.12
N VAL A 137 9.71 -2.89 15.81
CA VAL A 137 8.58 -2.26 15.13
C VAL A 137 7.98 -3.22 14.12
N LEU A 138 6.65 -3.37 14.17
CA LEU A 138 5.85 -4.09 13.20
C LEU A 138 5.24 -3.09 12.24
N VAL A 139 5.33 -3.36 10.94
CA VAL A 139 4.68 -2.59 9.89
C VAL A 139 3.75 -3.48 9.10
N ARG A 140 2.53 -2.98 8.84
CA ARG A 140 1.55 -3.61 7.94
C ARG A 140 1.18 -2.62 6.84
N VAL A 141 1.14 -3.11 5.61
CA VAL A 141 0.68 -2.39 4.41
C VAL A 141 -0.37 -3.22 3.68
N ILE A 142 -1.44 -2.59 3.25
CA ILE A 142 -2.49 -3.13 2.40
C ILE A 142 -2.51 -2.31 1.12
N ALA A 143 -2.32 -2.98 -0.02
CA ALA A 143 -2.48 -2.42 -1.34
C ALA A 143 -3.91 -2.64 -1.82
N TRP A 144 -4.57 -1.60 -2.34
CA TRP A 144 -5.96 -1.69 -2.77
C TRP A 144 -6.23 -0.91 -4.06
N ASN A 145 -7.39 -1.16 -4.65
CA ASN A 145 -7.94 -0.39 -5.77
C ASN A 145 -9.43 -0.15 -5.54
N THR A 146 -9.97 0.99 -5.99
CA THR A 146 -11.41 1.21 -6.03
C THR A 146 -12.00 0.40 -7.18
N ARG A 147 -13.09 -0.34 -6.95
CA ARG A 147 -13.82 -0.94 -8.07
C ARG A 147 -14.46 0.19 -8.89
N ARG A 148 -13.84 0.58 -9.99
CA ARG A 148 -14.52 1.23 -11.12
C ARG A 148 -14.05 0.54 -12.41
N GLY A 149 -14.91 -0.31 -12.95
CA GLY A 149 -14.72 -1.01 -14.23
C GLY A 149 -14.91 -2.53 -14.13
N GLU A 150 -15.99 -3.01 -14.74
CA GLU A 150 -16.35 -4.40 -15.11
C GLU A 150 -16.85 -5.40 -14.05
N PRO A 151 -17.98 -6.13 -14.33
CA PRO A 151 -18.41 -7.30 -13.56
C PRO A 151 -17.63 -8.55 -13.97
N LEU A 152 -17.19 -9.33 -12.96
CA LEU A 152 -16.43 -10.58 -13.11
C LEU A 152 -17.27 -11.80 -13.55
N TRP A 153 -18.47 -11.61 -14.11
CA TRP A 153 -19.43 -12.69 -14.38
C TRP A 153 -20.09 -12.70 -15.77
N GLN A 154 -19.50 -12.04 -16.76
CA GLN A 154 -19.89 -12.23 -18.16
C GLN A 154 -18.83 -13.00 -18.95
N ASP A 155 -18.64 -14.29 -18.63
CA ASP A 155 -18.29 -15.31 -19.63
C ASP A 155 -18.49 -16.75 -19.08
N MET A 156 -19.75 -17.10 -18.77
CA MET A 156 -20.13 -18.51 -18.53
C MET A 156 -21.39 -18.93 -19.30
N SER A 157 -21.87 -18.09 -20.23
CA SER A 157 -23.05 -18.36 -21.04
C SER A 157 -22.71 -18.62 -22.52
N THR A 158 -21.70 -19.45 -22.78
CA THR A 158 -21.51 -20.04 -24.12
C THR A 158 -21.11 -21.52 -24.02
N THR A 159 -21.90 -22.30 -23.31
CA THR A 159 -22.09 -23.72 -23.65
C THR A 159 -23.54 -24.14 -23.36
N ARG A 160 -24.47 -23.59 -24.13
CA ARG A 160 -25.76 -24.24 -24.39
C ARG A 160 -25.90 -24.42 -25.90
N SER A 161 -25.56 -25.61 -26.36
CA SER A 161 -26.21 -26.21 -27.54
C SER A 161 -26.67 -27.59 -27.11
N SER A 162 -27.90 -27.62 -26.60
CA SER A 162 -28.66 -28.83 -26.37
C SER A 162 -29.17 -29.36 -27.71
N SER A 163 -28.58 -30.43 -28.23
CA SER A 163 -29.23 -31.24 -29.26
C SER A 163 -30.34 -32.07 -28.62
N ARG A 164 -31.58 -31.55 -28.66
CA ARG A 164 -32.78 -32.37 -28.47
C ARG A 164 -33.04 -33.13 -29.77
N ARG A 165 -33.09 -34.47 -29.68
CA ARG A 165 -33.68 -35.34 -30.71
C ARG A 165 -35.21 -35.14 -30.73
N PRO A 166 -35.88 -35.17 -31.89
CA PRO A 166 -37.31 -35.46 -31.94
C PRO A 166 -37.52 -36.98 -32.00
N SER A 167 -38.44 -37.47 -31.17
CA SER A 167 -39.06 -38.77 -31.27
C SER A 167 -40.13 -38.76 -32.38
N SER A 168 -40.11 -39.78 -33.23
CA SER A 168 -41.22 -40.27 -34.05
C SER A 168 -41.21 -41.79 -33.95
#